data_AF-A0A845MB26-F1
#
_entry.id   AF-A0A845MB26-F1
#
_cell.length_a   1.000
_cell.length_b   1.000
_cell.length_c   1.000
_cell.angle_alpha   90.00
_cell.angle_beta   90.00
_cell.angle_gamma   90.00
#
_symmetry.space_group_name_H-M   'P 1'
#
loop_
_entity.id
_entity.type
_entity.pdbx_description
1 polymer ?
#
loop_
_entity_poly.entity_id
_entity_poly.type
_entity_poly.pdbx_seq_one_letter_code
_entity_poly.pdbx_strand_id
1 'polypeptide(L)'
;MPEVWPFFPSTDIKETLAWLTDVRITPQGEMRDSLRDGRQKLALSFSVDDQQRARALELLRSNILGDWYLPFWPDRTLIAGELAATDTSIAVNTDADYRAGGYALALLDDESFALLQVDTVGSGVINLAAPVGVTLTGSAVQPVVVAPARVAYLPAGLKESRAFRGYSTLTGEFALRDQIDLGGHSYPSHDSLPVLTDPVVVTQPVSGGMSQGVQLVDNGFGPVVMESVRDVVEEKSMLYFVDNTIADRWERRKWLHHLRGRDGAFWMPSGARDLVLAAAVADTDTELLVDPIVDDANVADLVGRHLQIDYGAGLLHREVTAAAVSGFNHSLTIAAPGVALGADAVVSLMVKSRLDADQLTVNHEAGFISRVSAPVVEVVA
;
A
#
# COMPACT_ATOMS: atom_id res chain seq x y z
N MET A 1 -11.47 -8.67 30.16
CA MET A 1 -11.99 -7.74 29.13
C MET A 1 -10.83 -6.88 28.68
N PRO A 2 -10.75 -6.43 27.41
CA PRO A 2 -9.62 -5.63 26.96
C PRO A 2 -9.55 -4.30 27.71
N GLU A 3 -8.34 -3.86 28.06
CA GLU A 3 -8.12 -2.56 28.72
C GLU A 3 -7.75 -1.49 27.68
N VAL A 4 -8.03 -0.22 27.95
CA VAL A 4 -7.66 0.86 27.02
C VAL A 4 -6.17 1.16 27.13
N TRP A 5 -5.51 1.44 26.00
CA TRP A 5 -4.15 1.98 25.97
C TRP A 5 -4.17 3.50 25.67
N PRO A 6 -4.16 4.38 26.69
CA PRO A 6 -4.47 5.80 26.53
C PRO A 6 -3.22 6.67 26.30
N PHE A 7 -2.15 6.15 25.71
CA PHE A 7 -0.90 6.91 25.51
C PHE A 7 -0.72 7.33 24.05
N PHE A 8 -0.39 8.60 23.84
CA PHE A 8 -0.09 9.14 22.51
C PHE A 8 1.29 8.68 22.02
N PRO A 9 1.38 8.05 20.84
CA PRO A 9 2.67 7.71 20.28
C PRO A 9 3.36 8.96 19.72
N SER A 10 4.68 8.87 19.63
CA SER A 10 5.51 9.69 18.76
C SER A 10 5.06 9.55 17.29
N THR A 11 5.43 10.51 16.45
CA THR A 11 4.94 10.63 15.07
C THR A 11 5.33 9.48 14.15
N ASP A 12 6.40 8.75 14.47
CA ASP A 12 6.96 7.70 13.62
C ASP A 12 6.33 6.35 13.99
N ILE A 13 5.26 6.00 13.27
CA ILE A 13 4.51 4.76 13.49
C ILE A 13 4.81 3.81 12.34
N LYS A 14 5.18 2.57 12.66
CA LYS A 14 5.39 1.53 11.64
C LYS A 14 4.26 0.54 11.67
N GLU A 15 3.48 0.51 10.61
CA GLU A 15 2.47 -0.52 10.35
C GLU A 15 3.13 -1.62 9.49
N THR A 16 3.11 -2.85 9.97
CA THR A 16 3.53 -4.02 9.20
C THR A 16 2.30 -4.81 8.79
N LEU A 17 2.13 -5.03 7.49
CA LEU A 17 1.13 -5.94 6.92
C LEU A 17 1.84 -7.21 6.46
N ALA A 18 1.34 -8.36 6.91
CA ALA A 18 1.97 -9.67 6.67
C ALA A 18 0.93 -10.71 6.22
N TRP A 19 0.99 -11.07 4.95
CA TRP A 19 0.24 -12.17 4.35
C TRP A 19 1.01 -13.49 4.47
N LEU A 20 0.42 -14.56 3.98
CA LEU A 20 1.11 -15.83 3.80
C LEU A 20 0.70 -16.39 2.44
N THR A 21 1.59 -16.32 1.46
CA THR A 21 1.32 -16.82 0.12
C THR A 21 2.18 -18.04 -0.19
N ASP A 22 1.59 -18.98 -0.90
CA ASP A 22 2.32 -20.08 -1.53
C ASP A 22 2.49 -19.77 -3.03
N VAL A 23 3.72 -19.87 -3.52
CA VAL A 23 4.07 -19.59 -4.92
C VAL A 23 4.73 -20.83 -5.50
N ARG A 24 4.02 -21.46 -6.44
CA ARG A 24 4.43 -22.70 -7.11
C ARG A 24 4.87 -22.37 -8.52
N ILE A 25 6.15 -22.54 -8.80
CA ILE A 25 6.79 -22.10 -10.04
C ILE A 25 6.93 -23.28 -11.01
N THR A 26 6.73 -22.99 -12.29
CA THR A 26 7.04 -23.86 -13.44
C THR A 26 7.92 -23.08 -14.44
N PRO A 27 8.57 -23.72 -15.42
CA PRO A 27 9.43 -23.02 -16.37
C PRO A 27 8.72 -21.89 -17.15
N GLN A 28 7.42 -22.03 -17.40
CA GLN A 28 6.62 -21.12 -18.22
C GLN A 28 5.60 -20.30 -17.44
N GLY A 29 5.50 -20.46 -16.12
CA GLY A 29 4.48 -19.77 -15.35
C GLY A 29 4.51 -20.07 -13.86
N GLU A 30 3.58 -19.49 -13.12
CA GLU A 30 3.46 -19.68 -11.67
C GLU A 30 1.99 -19.76 -11.24
N MET A 31 1.72 -20.58 -10.22
CA MET A 31 0.45 -20.62 -9.50
C MET A 31 0.65 -20.04 -8.10
N ARG A 32 -0.30 -19.24 -7.66
CA ARG A 32 -0.21 -18.47 -6.41
C ARG A 32 -1.50 -18.62 -5.63
N ASP A 33 -1.38 -18.80 -4.33
CA ASP A 33 -2.52 -18.86 -3.42
C ASP A 33 -2.19 -18.12 -2.12
N SER A 34 -3.06 -17.18 -1.72
CA SER A 34 -3.00 -16.58 -0.39
C SER A 34 -3.63 -17.53 0.65
N LEU A 35 -2.81 -18.08 1.53
CA LEU A 35 -3.22 -19.04 2.55
C LEU A 35 -3.82 -18.38 3.80
N ARG A 36 -3.64 -17.07 3.95
CA ARG A 36 -4.10 -16.31 5.11
C ARG A 36 -4.26 -14.83 4.78
N ASP A 37 -5.32 -14.24 5.33
CA ASP A 37 -5.51 -12.79 5.34
C ASP A 37 -4.34 -12.03 5.99
N GLY A 38 -4.26 -10.75 5.65
CA GLY A 38 -3.20 -9.85 6.10
C GLY A 38 -3.24 -9.67 7.62
N ARG A 39 -2.13 -10.04 8.28
CA ARG A 39 -1.93 -9.72 9.69
C ARG A 39 -1.31 -8.34 9.82
N GLN A 40 -1.85 -7.56 10.73
CA GLN A 40 -1.37 -6.20 10.98
C GLN A 40 -0.64 -6.13 12.33
N LYS A 41 0.50 -5.46 12.34
CA LYS A 41 1.27 -5.13 13.54
C LYS A 41 1.63 -3.66 13.55
N LEU A 42 1.65 -3.05 14.72
CA LEU A 42 2.02 -1.65 14.91
C LEU A 42 3.19 -1.56 15.86
N ALA A 43 4.32 -1.05 15.37
CA ALA A 43 5.41 -0.63 16.23
C ALA A 43 5.22 0.84 16.59
N LEU A 44 4.98 1.07 17.88
CA LEU A 44 4.73 2.39 18.46
C LEU A 44 5.85 2.74 19.43
N SER A 45 6.27 3.99 19.39
CA SER A 45 7.12 4.59 20.42
C SER A 45 6.35 5.70 21.10
N PHE A 46 6.48 5.84 22.40
CA PHE A 46 5.81 6.83 23.22
C PHE A 46 6.87 7.63 23.97
N SER A 47 6.82 8.97 23.85
CA SER A 47 7.62 9.87 24.67
C SER A 47 6.78 10.26 25.88
N VAL A 48 7.19 9.83 27.07
CA VAL A 48 6.41 9.97 28.30
C VAL A 48 7.25 10.62 29.38
N ASP A 49 6.60 11.39 30.26
CA ASP A 49 7.22 11.87 31.49
C ASP A 49 7.34 10.74 32.54
N ASP A 50 7.98 11.04 33.68
CA ASP A 50 8.18 10.04 34.74
C ASP A 50 6.87 9.50 35.36
N GLN A 51 5.81 10.30 35.41
CA GLN A 51 4.51 9.90 35.98
C GLN A 51 3.71 9.05 34.98
N GLN A 52 3.61 9.48 33.73
CA GLN A 52 3.03 8.73 32.62
C GLN A 52 3.75 7.39 32.43
N ARG A 53 5.08 7.38 32.54
CA ARG A 53 5.89 6.16 32.52
C ARG A 53 5.49 5.19 33.64
N ALA A 54 5.38 5.66 34.87
CA ALA A 54 4.94 4.82 35.99
C ALA A 54 3.54 4.26 35.74
N ARG A 55 2.59 5.08 35.28
CA ARG A 55 1.23 4.65 34.91
C ARG A 55 1.23 3.59 33.82
N ALA A 56 1.97 3.80 32.72
CA ALA A 56 2.05 2.86 31.61
C ALA A 56 2.60 1.50 32.04
N LEU A 57 3.60 1.49 32.92
CA LEU A 57 4.19 0.25 33.44
C LEU A 57 3.27 -0.48 34.41
N GLU A 58 2.58 0.22 35.32
CA GLU A 58 1.60 -0.41 36.20
C GLU A 58 0.38 -0.93 35.44
N LEU A 59 -0.09 -0.19 34.44
CA LEU A 59 -1.15 -0.63 33.53
C LEU A 59 -0.73 -1.91 32.79
N LEU A 60 0.48 -1.94 32.22
CA LEU A 60 0.97 -3.17 31.58
C LEU A 60 1.05 -4.34 32.57
N ARG A 61 1.46 -4.10 33.82
CA ARG A 61 1.55 -5.13 34.85
C ARG A 61 0.19 -5.69 35.26
N SER A 62 -0.87 -4.88 35.27
CA SER A 62 -2.23 -5.37 35.55
C SER A 62 -2.76 -6.29 34.45
N ASN A 63 -2.27 -6.15 33.22
CA ASN A 63 -2.81 -6.85 32.04
C ASN A 63 -1.74 -7.38 31.08
N ILE A 64 -0.71 -8.07 31.61
CA ILE A 64 0.48 -8.53 30.85
C ILE A 64 0.13 -9.39 29.63
N LEU A 65 -0.81 -10.32 29.78
CA LEU A 65 -1.18 -11.29 28.72
C LEU A 65 -2.52 -10.97 28.06
N GLY A 66 -3.22 -9.94 28.53
CA GLY A 66 -4.54 -9.65 28.00
C GLY A 66 -4.49 -8.72 26.80
N ASP A 67 -5.69 -8.42 26.35
CA ASP A 67 -5.91 -7.62 25.16
C ASP A 67 -6.09 -6.16 25.52
N TRP A 68 -5.82 -5.31 24.54
CA TRP A 68 -5.81 -3.86 24.65
C TRP A 68 -6.70 -3.26 23.57
N TYR A 69 -7.52 -2.27 23.91
CA TYR A 69 -8.08 -1.34 22.94
C TYR A 69 -7.00 -0.32 22.57
N LEU A 70 -6.37 -0.57 21.43
CA LEU A 70 -5.32 0.27 20.86
C LEU A 70 -5.92 1.19 19.78
N PRO A 71 -5.78 2.52 19.91
CA PRO A 71 -6.16 3.43 18.85
C PRO A 71 -5.27 3.26 17.62
N PHE A 72 -5.88 3.26 16.44
CA PHE A 72 -5.20 3.31 15.17
C PHE A 72 -4.90 4.77 14.80
N TRP A 73 -3.80 5.28 15.33
CA TRP A 73 -3.38 6.68 15.23
C TRP A 73 -3.21 7.23 13.80
N PRO A 74 -2.80 6.46 12.77
CA PRO A 74 -2.67 6.99 11.42
C PRO A 74 -3.99 7.51 10.82
N ASP A 75 -5.13 6.94 11.24
CA ASP A 75 -6.49 7.26 10.78
C ASP A 75 -7.22 8.24 11.73
N ARG A 76 -6.48 8.93 12.62
CA ARG A 76 -7.08 9.82 13.61
C ARG A 76 -7.71 11.07 12.99
N THR A 77 -8.82 11.51 13.57
CA THR A 77 -9.40 12.84 13.40
C THR A 77 -9.07 13.72 14.60
N LEU A 78 -8.76 15.00 14.34
CA LEU A 78 -8.49 16.00 15.38
C LEU A 78 -9.70 16.92 15.53
N ILE A 79 -10.21 17.08 16.75
CA ILE A 79 -11.34 17.93 17.09
C ILE A 79 -10.85 19.05 18.01
N ALA A 80 -10.82 20.28 17.51
CA ALA A 80 -10.38 21.47 18.25
C ALA A 80 -11.53 22.16 19.02
N GLY A 81 -12.56 21.40 19.39
CA GLY A 81 -13.76 21.89 20.06
C GLY A 81 -14.23 20.92 21.15
N GLU A 82 -15.40 21.20 21.72
CA GLU A 82 -16.01 20.34 22.73
C GLU A 82 -16.66 19.11 22.10
N LEU A 83 -16.37 17.96 22.68
CA LEU A 83 -17.13 16.72 22.54
C LEU A 83 -17.93 16.53 23.83
N ALA A 84 -19.24 16.74 23.78
CA ALA A 84 -20.08 16.73 24.97
C ALA A 84 -20.41 15.30 25.40
N ALA A 85 -20.59 15.09 26.71
CA ALA A 85 -20.95 13.77 27.26
C ALA A 85 -22.24 13.19 26.67
N THR A 86 -23.15 14.03 26.18
CA THR A 86 -24.44 13.63 25.58
C THR A 86 -24.37 13.36 24.08
N ASP A 87 -23.23 13.63 23.43
CA ASP A 87 -23.11 13.46 21.99
C ASP A 87 -23.21 11.99 21.61
N THR A 88 -24.06 11.69 20.63
CA THR A 88 -24.25 10.35 20.05
C THR A 88 -23.74 10.25 18.63
N SER A 89 -23.18 11.33 18.09
CA SER A 89 -22.61 11.41 16.74
C SER A 89 -21.36 12.25 16.76
N ILE A 90 -20.28 11.77 16.13
CA ILE A 90 -19.00 12.46 16.07
C ILE A 90 -18.59 12.64 14.62
N ALA A 91 -18.31 13.88 14.22
CA ALA A 91 -17.74 14.17 12.91
C ALA A 91 -16.29 13.64 12.85
N VAL A 92 -16.04 12.72 11.91
CA VAL A 92 -14.72 12.11 11.70
C VAL A 92 -14.45 11.96 10.21
N ASN A 93 -13.18 11.87 9.82
CA ASN A 93 -12.85 11.43 8.48
C ASN A 93 -13.17 9.93 8.36
N THR A 94 -14.04 9.55 7.43
CA THR A 94 -14.47 8.17 7.20
C THR A 94 -13.61 7.41 6.18
N ASP A 95 -12.60 8.06 5.58
CA ASP A 95 -11.51 7.42 4.83
C ASP A 95 -10.52 6.77 5.81
N ALA A 96 -11.05 5.91 6.66
CA ALA A 96 -10.43 5.35 7.83
C ALA A 96 -11.15 4.04 8.17
N ASP A 97 -10.47 3.15 8.88
CA ASP A 97 -11.07 1.89 9.27
C ASP A 97 -12.02 2.09 10.48
N TYR A 98 -13.15 2.77 10.31
CA TYR A 98 -14.25 2.74 11.29
C TYR A 98 -15.22 1.61 10.91
N ARG A 99 -15.67 0.83 11.89
CA ARG A 99 -16.54 -0.34 11.67
C ARG A 99 -17.78 -0.27 12.55
N ALA A 100 -18.95 -0.57 11.96
CA ALA A 100 -20.18 -0.78 12.72
C ALA A 100 -20.01 -1.95 13.71
N GLY A 101 -20.45 -1.77 14.94
CA GLY A 101 -20.23 -2.72 16.05
C GLY A 101 -18.79 -2.72 16.61
N GLY A 102 -17.88 -1.95 16.01
CA GLY A 102 -16.51 -1.77 16.48
C GLY A 102 -16.35 -0.71 17.56
N TYR A 103 -15.11 -0.32 17.84
CA TYR A 103 -14.77 0.69 18.84
C TYR A 103 -13.98 1.85 18.22
N ALA A 104 -14.12 3.03 18.81
CA ALA A 104 -13.28 4.19 18.63
C ALA A 104 -12.81 4.69 20.00
N LEU A 105 -11.66 5.36 20.05
CA LEU A 105 -11.19 6.02 21.27
C LEU A 105 -11.18 7.53 21.03
N ALA A 106 -11.82 8.28 21.93
CA ALA A 106 -11.64 9.72 22.05
C ALA A 106 -10.65 9.99 23.20
N LEU A 107 -9.53 10.64 22.89
CA LEU A 107 -8.42 10.88 23.82
C LEU A 107 -8.09 12.38 23.84
N LEU A 108 -8.07 12.99 25.03
CA LEU A 108 -7.50 14.33 25.24
C LEU A 108 -6.11 14.25 25.90
N ASP A 109 -5.98 13.37 26.90
CA ASP A 109 -4.75 13.02 27.60
C ASP A 109 -4.85 11.58 28.16
N ASP A 110 -3.84 11.09 28.88
CA ASP A 110 -3.81 9.72 29.42
C ASP A 110 -4.84 9.45 30.54
N GLU A 111 -5.48 10.48 31.08
CA GLU A 111 -6.50 10.39 32.13
C GLU A 111 -7.91 10.72 31.62
N SER A 112 -8.00 11.54 30.57
CA SER A 112 -9.22 12.11 30.00
C SER A 112 -9.51 11.44 28.67
N PHE A 113 -10.19 10.30 28.73
CA PHE A 113 -10.52 9.49 27.57
C PHE A 113 -11.87 8.79 27.66
N ALA A 114 -12.41 8.45 26.49
CA ALA A 114 -13.66 7.72 26.36
C ALA A 114 -13.52 6.60 25.32
N LEU A 115 -13.85 5.36 25.72
CA LEU A 115 -14.04 4.26 24.78
C LEU A 115 -15.45 4.34 24.21
N LEU A 116 -15.54 4.47 22.90
CA LEU A 116 -16.78 4.71 22.17
C LEU A 116 -17.14 3.47 21.37
N GLN A 117 -18.34 2.94 21.53
CA GLN A 117 -18.85 1.86 20.68
C GLN A 117 -19.54 2.47 19.46
N VAL A 118 -19.08 2.09 18.27
CA VAL A 118 -19.62 2.57 17.00
C VAL A 118 -20.83 1.73 16.63
N ASP A 119 -21.97 2.37 16.42
CA ASP A 119 -23.20 1.72 15.95
C ASP A 119 -23.20 1.65 14.41
N THR A 120 -23.09 2.82 13.76
CA THR A 120 -23.06 2.92 12.30
C THR A 120 -22.02 3.93 11.84
N VAL A 121 -21.45 3.71 10.66
CA VAL A 121 -20.53 4.64 9.98
C VAL A 121 -21.29 5.32 8.85
N GLY A 122 -21.46 6.63 8.94
CA GLY A 122 -22.07 7.47 7.90
C GLY A 122 -21.00 8.08 6.98
N SER A 123 -21.38 9.07 6.16
CA SER A 123 -20.42 9.87 5.41
C SER A 123 -19.90 11.01 6.29
N GLY A 124 -18.61 10.99 6.65
CA GLY A 124 -17.99 12.03 7.48
C GLY A 124 -18.42 12.03 8.97
N VAL A 125 -19.10 10.98 9.43
CA VAL A 125 -19.62 10.90 10.80
C VAL A 125 -19.69 9.44 11.27
N ILE A 126 -19.43 9.22 12.56
CA ILE A 126 -19.74 7.95 13.25
C ILE A 126 -20.88 8.18 14.23
N ASN A 127 -21.86 7.28 14.23
CA ASN A 127 -22.92 7.26 15.23
C ASN A 127 -22.55 6.25 16.31
N LEU A 128 -22.80 6.61 17.57
CA LEU A 128 -22.41 5.82 18.74
C LEU A 128 -23.60 5.03 19.28
N ALA A 129 -23.33 3.82 19.78
CA ALA A 129 -24.35 2.99 20.42
C ALA A 129 -24.79 3.56 21.78
N ALA A 130 -23.94 4.36 22.42
CA ALA A 130 -24.21 5.10 23.64
C ALA A 130 -23.56 6.49 23.56
N PRO A 131 -24.05 7.49 24.31
CA PRO A 131 -23.40 8.80 24.39
C PRO A 131 -21.94 8.69 24.85
N VAL A 132 -21.11 9.68 24.51
CA VAL A 132 -19.68 9.75 24.88
C VAL A 132 -19.45 9.54 26.39
N GLY A 133 -20.37 10.03 27.23
CA GLY A 133 -20.37 9.80 28.68
C GLY A 133 -19.43 10.70 29.48
N VAL A 134 -18.49 11.38 28.83
CA VAL A 134 -17.58 12.38 29.41
C VAL A 134 -17.44 13.56 28.45
N THR A 135 -17.37 14.78 29.00
CA THR A 135 -17.09 15.96 28.18
C THR A 135 -15.59 16.11 28.00
N LEU A 136 -15.13 16.12 26.75
CA LEU A 136 -13.74 16.36 26.38
C LEU A 136 -13.66 17.68 25.62
N THR A 137 -12.98 18.67 26.18
CA THR A 137 -12.85 20.00 25.54
C THR A 137 -11.48 20.13 24.88
N GLY A 138 -11.46 20.01 23.56
CA GLY A 138 -10.26 20.22 22.76
C GLY A 138 -9.96 21.70 22.54
N SER A 139 -8.71 22.00 22.24
CA SER A 139 -8.25 23.32 21.79
C SER A 139 -7.42 23.19 20.51
N ALA A 140 -7.05 24.31 19.89
CA ALA A 140 -6.15 24.30 18.73
C ALA A 140 -4.75 23.75 19.05
N VAL A 141 -4.30 23.85 20.31
CA VAL A 141 -2.98 23.39 20.76
C VAL A 141 -3.03 21.93 21.23
N GLN A 142 -4.13 21.54 21.87
CA GLN A 142 -4.38 20.19 22.35
C GLN A 142 -5.78 19.76 21.89
N PRO A 143 -5.93 19.27 20.66
CA PRO A 143 -7.21 18.80 20.15
C PRO A 143 -7.59 17.46 20.79
N VAL A 144 -8.88 17.18 20.88
CA VAL A 144 -9.37 15.82 21.16
C VAL A 144 -9.06 14.96 19.94
N VAL A 145 -8.41 13.84 20.16
CA VAL A 145 -8.06 12.89 19.11
C VAL A 145 -9.08 11.77 19.11
N VAL A 146 -9.77 11.59 18.00
CA VAL A 146 -10.70 10.48 17.79
C VAL A 146 -10.10 9.54 16.76
N ALA A 147 -9.82 8.30 17.13
CA ALA A 147 -9.26 7.30 16.24
C ALA A 147 -10.02 5.97 16.37
N PRO A 148 -10.07 5.14 15.32
CA PRO A 148 -10.61 3.78 15.44
C PRO A 148 -9.81 3.01 16.49
N ALA A 149 -10.48 2.28 17.37
CA ALA A 149 -9.82 1.43 18.37
C ALA A 149 -9.89 -0.03 17.93
N ARG A 150 -8.80 -0.76 18.15
CA ARG A 150 -8.68 -2.17 17.78
C ARG A 150 -8.18 -3.00 18.93
N VAL A 151 -8.64 -4.24 18.97
CA VAL A 151 -8.17 -5.21 19.94
C VAL A 151 -6.78 -5.68 19.51
N ALA A 152 -5.78 -5.38 20.32
CA ALA A 152 -4.39 -5.75 20.10
C ALA A 152 -3.80 -6.43 21.35
N TYR A 153 -2.73 -7.19 21.16
CA TYR A 153 -1.95 -7.74 22.26
C TYR A 153 -0.46 -7.43 22.06
N LEU A 154 0.31 -7.47 23.14
CA LEU A 154 1.70 -7.05 23.17
C LEU A 154 2.64 -8.26 23.32
N PRO A 155 3.03 -8.96 22.24
CA PRO A 155 3.76 -10.23 22.31
C PRO A 155 5.10 -10.16 23.05
N ALA A 156 5.81 -9.04 22.94
CA ALA A 156 7.18 -8.89 23.45
C ALA A 156 7.29 -7.93 24.65
N GLY A 157 6.17 -7.47 25.21
CA GLY A 157 6.20 -6.45 26.25
C GLY A 157 6.61 -5.06 25.74
N LEU A 158 6.81 -4.13 26.68
CA LEU A 158 7.37 -2.81 26.40
C LEU A 158 8.88 -2.80 26.66
N LYS A 159 9.60 -2.09 25.79
CA LYS A 159 11.00 -1.73 26.00
C LYS A 159 11.06 -0.31 26.54
N GLU A 160 11.82 -0.09 27.60
CA GLU A 160 12.02 1.21 28.22
C GLU A 160 13.45 1.71 27.93
N SER A 161 13.56 2.95 27.46
CA SER A 161 14.82 3.69 27.37
C SER A 161 14.68 5.01 28.13
N ARG A 162 15.54 5.26 29.11
CA ARG A 162 15.49 6.48 29.93
C ARG A 162 16.44 7.52 29.39
N ALA A 163 15.93 8.72 29.13
CA ALA A 163 16.77 9.86 28.79
C ALA A 163 17.14 10.66 30.06
N PHE A 164 18.26 11.39 29.99
CA PHE A 164 18.65 12.34 31.02
C PHE A 164 17.69 13.53 30.95
N ARG A 165 16.98 13.85 32.06
CA ARG A 165 15.95 14.92 32.26
C ARG A 165 14.48 14.49 32.41
N GLY A 166 14.19 13.27 32.90
CA GLY A 166 12.83 12.90 33.35
C GLY A 166 11.84 12.60 32.21
N TYR A 167 12.37 12.39 31.00
CA TYR A 167 11.61 11.85 29.87
C TYR A 167 12.14 10.45 29.55
N SER A 168 11.22 9.55 29.25
CA SER A 168 11.54 8.18 28.85
C SER A 168 10.84 7.86 27.54
N THR A 169 11.46 6.97 26.76
CA THR A 169 10.85 6.39 25.57
C THR A 169 10.40 4.98 25.89
N LEU A 170 9.11 4.71 25.69
CA LEU A 170 8.55 3.36 25.73
C LEU A 170 8.32 2.89 24.30
N THR A 171 8.78 1.71 23.94
CA THR A 171 8.56 1.13 22.60
C THR A 171 7.89 -0.22 22.72
N GLY A 172 6.82 -0.42 21.95
CA GLY A 172 6.05 -1.66 21.93
C GLY A 172 5.64 -2.05 20.51
N GLU A 173 5.63 -3.35 20.24
CA GLU A 173 5.01 -3.91 19.04
C GLU A 173 3.67 -4.51 19.43
N PHE A 174 2.58 -3.96 18.89
CA PHE A 174 1.23 -4.43 19.11
C PHE A 174 0.77 -5.25 17.91
N ALA A 175 0.30 -6.48 18.16
CA ALA A 175 -0.28 -7.33 17.14
C ALA A 175 -1.81 -7.25 17.22
N LEU A 176 -2.46 -6.94 16.10
CA LEU A 176 -3.90 -6.78 16.04
C LEU A 176 -4.61 -8.13 15.91
N ARG A 177 -5.66 -8.32 16.71
CA ARG A 177 -6.52 -9.52 16.67
C ARG A 177 -7.62 -9.41 15.62
N ASP A 178 -8.18 -8.21 15.47
CA ASP A 178 -9.33 -7.95 14.60
C ASP A 178 -8.88 -7.68 13.16
N GLN A 179 -8.42 -8.75 12.50
CA GLN A 179 -7.97 -8.73 11.11
C GLN A 179 -9.17 -8.72 10.18
N ILE A 180 -9.12 -7.85 9.18
CA ILE A 180 -10.11 -7.80 8.11
C ILE A 180 -9.36 -7.65 6.78
N ASP A 181 -9.94 -8.20 5.73
CA ASP A 181 -9.54 -7.81 4.39
C ASP A 181 -10.25 -6.51 4.02
N LEU A 182 -9.49 -5.41 3.97
CA LEU A 182 -10.02 -4.12 3.52
C LEU A 182 -10.37 -4.13 2.03
N GLY A 183 -9.61 -4.90 1.24
CA GLY A 183 -9.82 -5.14 -0.18
C GLY A 183 -9.97 -3.90 -1.07
N GLY A 184 -10.00 -4.15 -2.38
CA GLY A 184 -10.34 -3.15 -3.39
C GLY A 184 -9.22 -2.17 -3.75
N HIS A 185 -9.48 -1.39 -4.79
CA HIS A 185 -8.59 -0.34 -5.30
C HIS A 185 -9.40 0.66 -6.13
N SER A 186 -8.84 1.85 -6.33
CA SER A 186 -9.39 2.89 -7.21
C SER A 186 -8.76 2.88 -8.62
N TYR A 187 -7.75 2.04 -8.85
CA TYR A 187 -7.05 1.95 -10.14
C TYR A 187 -7.95 1.47 -11.29
N PRO A 188 -7.74 1.99 -12.52
CA PRO A 188 -8.43 1.48 -13.70
C PRO A 188 -8.02 0.03 -13.98
N SER A 189 -8.91 -0.73 -14.60
CA SER A 189 -8.63 -2.12 -14.99
C SER A 189 -8.24 -2.23 -16.46
N HIS A 190 -7.31 -3.13 -16.75
CA HIS A 190 -6.95 -3.60 -18.09
C HIS A 190 -6.77 -5.11 -18.03
N ASP A 191 -7.46 -5.84 -18.91
CA ASP A 191 -7.50 -7.31 -18.89
C ASP A 191 -7.83 -7.89 -17.49
N SER A 192 -8.86 -7.32 -16.84
CA SER A 192 -9.31 -7.69 -15.49
C SER A 192 -8.31 -7.47 -14.35
N LEU A 193 -7.15 -6.86 -14.61
CA LEU A 193 -6.14 -6.52 -13.61
C LEU A 193 -6.05 -5.00 -13.41
N PRO A 194 -5.76 -4.52 -12.20
CA PRO A 194 -5.53 -3.10 -11.96
C PRO A 194 -4.27 -2.62 -12.67
N VAL A 195 -4.30 -1.40 -13.20
CA VAL A 195 -3.14 -0.71 -13.76
C VAL A 195 -2.66 0.34 -12.77
N LEU A 196 -1.38 0.31 -12.42
CA LEU A 196 -0.79 1.30 -11.51
C LEU A 196 -0.60 2.64 -12.24
N THR A 197 -1.44 3.62 -11.92
CA THR A 197 -1.42 4.95 -12.57
C THR A 197 -0.82 6.04 -11.68
N ASP A 198 -0.18 5.68 -10.57
CA ASP A 198 0.42 6.65 -9.67
C ASP A 198 1.50 7.45 -10.40
N PRO A 199 1.57 8.78 -10.20
CA PRO A 199 2.62 9.56 -10.80
C PRO A 199 3.97 9.07 -10.27
N VAL A 200 4.92 8.86 -11.17
CA VAL A 200 6.28 8.46 -10.79
C VAL A 200 6.98 9.65 -10.14
N VAL A 201 6.83 9.79 -8.82
CA VAL A 201 7.54 10.82 -8.04
C VAL A 201 8.94 10.30 -7.71
N VAL A 202 9.86 10.49 -8.64
CA VAL A 202 11.26 10.07 -8.49
C VAL A 202 12.03 11.07 -7.64
N THR A 203 12.01 10.94 -6.31
CA THR A 203 12.97 11.65 -5.44
C THR A 203 14.32 10.92 -5.35
N GLN A 204 14.34 9.64 -5.71
CA GLN A 204 15.51 8.75 -5.72
C GLN A 204 15.47 7.93 -7.00
N PRO A 205 16.63 7.61 -7.62
CA PRO A 205 16.65 6.81 -8.84
C PRO A 205 15.95 5.47 -8.63
N VAL A 206 15.03 5.12 -9.54
CA VAL A 206 14.35 3.81 -9.53
C VAL A 206 15.37 2.78 -9.99
N SER A 207 15.72 1.85 -9.10
CA SER A 207 16.58 0.70 -9.44
C SER A 207 15.72 -0.46 -9.94
N GLY A 208 16.08 -1.00 -11.09
CA GLY A 208 15.53 -2.24 -11.63
C GLY A 208 16.66 -3.16 -12.10
N GLY A 209 16.33 -4.42 -12.30
CA GLY A 209 17.25 -5.41 -12.86
C GLY A 209 16.50 -6.50 -13.59
N MET A 210 17.02 -6.90 -14.74
CA MET A 210 16.55 -8.08 -15.45
C MET A 210 17.38 -9.29 -15.04
N SER A 211 16.71 -10.40 -14.75
CA SER A 211 17.39 -11.64 -14.38
C SER A 211 16.71 -12.83 -15.03
N GLN A 212 17.52 -13.83 -15.37
CA GLN A 212 17.02 -15.14 -15.81
C GLN A 212 17.44 -16.17 -14.76
N GLY A 213 16.50 -17.02 -14.34
CA GLY A 213 16.81 -18.13 -13.45
C GLY A 213 17.64 -19.17 -14.20
N VAL A 214 18.95 -19.22 -13.94
CA VAL A 214 19.88 -20.17 -14.56
C VAL A 214 20.58 -20.98 -13.46
N GLN A 215 20.69 -22.28 -13.66
CA GLN A 215 21.49 -23.17 -12.85
C GLN A 215 22.82 -23.45 -13.54
N LEU A 216 23.92 -23.23 -12.83
CA LEU A 216 25.26 -23.57 -13.28
C LEU A 216 25.57 -25.00 -12.83
N VAL A 217 25.77 -25.89 -13.79
CA VAL A 217 26.22 -27.26 -13.55
C VAL A 217 27.72 -27.32 -13.86
N ASP A 218 28.53 -27.35 -12.80
CA ASP A 218 29.98 -27.52 -12.88
C ASP A 218 30.38 -28.87 -12.27
N ASN A 219 30.97 -29.74 -13.08
CA ASN A 219 31.45 -31.05 -12.66
C ASN A 219 32.96 -31.06 -12.32
N GLY A 220 33.63 -29.89 -12.33
CA GLY A 220 35.02 -29.69 -11.95
C GLY A 220 36.07 -30.21 -12.94
N PHE A 221 35.67 -30.91 -14.00
CA PHE A 221 36.58 -31.51 -15.00
C PHE A 221 36.16 -31.20 -16.46
N GLY A 222 35.08 -30.45 -16.67
CA GLY A 222 34.53 -30.07 -17.96
C GLY A 222 34.01 -28.63 -17.99
N PRO A 223 33.46 -28.17 -19.13
CA PRO A 223 32.90 -26.83 -19.22
C PRO A 223 31.68 -26.68 -18.31
N VAL A 224 31.53 -25.49 -17.72
CA VAL A 224 30.33 -25.13 -16.95
C VAL A 224 29.15 -25.05 -17.92
N VAL A 225 28.12 -25.86 -17.67
CA VAL A 225 26.88 -25.83 -18.46
C VAL A 225 25.86 -24.96 -17.74
N MET A 226 25.20 -24.08 -18.49
CA MET A 226 24.10 -23.26 -18.02
C MET A 226 22.79 -23.91 -18.42
N GLU A 227 21.96 -24.27 -17.45
CA GLU A 227 20.61 -24.78 -17.68
C GLU A 227 19.58 -23.74 -17.19
N SER A 228 18.60 -23.43 -18.02
CA SER A 228 17.56 -22.49 -17.64
C SER A 228 16.58 -23.15 -16.67
N VAL A 229 16.38 -22.53 -15.51
CA VAL A 229 15.36 -22.90 -14.53
C VAL A 229 14.00 -22.33 -14.93
N ARG A 230 14.00 -21.18 -15.62
CA ARG A 230 12.82 -20.56 -16.23
C ARG A 230 13.06 -20.23 -17.69
N ASP A 231 12.03 -20.34 -18.50
CA ASP A 231 12.08 -19.98 -19.93
C ASP A 231 11.83 -18.47 -20.15
N VAL A 232 11.52 -17.75 -19.07
CA VAL A 232 11.14 -16.34 -19.08
C VAL A 232 12.18 -15.48 -18.36
N VAL A 233 12.40 -14.27 -18.89
CA VAL A 233 13.16 -13.23 -18.21
C VAL A 233 12.23 -12.54 -17.23
N GLU A 234 12.71 -12.28 -16.02
CA GLU A 234 11.96 -11.55 -15.01
C GLU A 234 12.64 -10.21 -14.76
N GLU A 235 11.88 -9.12 -14.94
CA GLU A 235 12.25 -7.83 -14.39
C GLU A 235 11.91 -7.75 -12.90
N LYS A 236 12.89 -7.34 -12.09
CA LYS A 236 12.69 -6.99 -10.68
C LYS A 236 12.88 -5.50 -10.51
N SER A 237 11.97 -4.86 -9.79
CA SER A 237 12.06 -3.44 -9.48
C SER A 237 11.53 -3.14 -8.08
N MET A 238 11.72 -1.90 -7.65
CA MET A 238 11.29 -1.42 -6.34
C MET A 238 10.28 -0.28 -6.52
N LEU A 239 9.05 -0.48 -6.03
CA LEU A 239 8.03 0.56 -5.99
C LEU A 239 8.16 1.38 -4.71
N TYR A 240 8.01 2.70 -4.86
CA TYR A 240 7.98 3.65 -3.76
C TYR A 240 6.69 4.45 -3.82
N PHE A 241 5.92 4.39 -2.74
CA PHE A 241 4.70 5.16 -2.58
C PHE A 241 4.91 6.23 -1.51
N VAL A 242 4.41 7.43 -1.79
CA VAL A 242 4.37 8.55 -0.87
C VAL A 242 2.96 9.11 -0.88
N ASP A 243 2.21 8.80 0.16
CA ASP A 243 0.82 9.23 0.31
C ASP A 243 0.76 10.40 1.30
N ASN A 244 0.20 11.54 0.88
CA ASN A 244 0.25 12.79 1.65
C ASN A 244 -1.08 13.17 2.32
N THR A 245 -2.17 12.51 1.95
CA THR A 245 -3.51 12.75 2.52
C THR A 245 -4.02 11.53 3.28
N ILE A 246 -5.09 11.69 4.08
CA ILE A 246 -5.75 10.54 4.74
C ILE A 246 -6.39 9.63 3.68
N ALA A 247 -7.04 10.21 2.66
CA ALA A 247 -7.67 9.46 1.57
C ALA A 247 -6.66 8.63 0.77
N ASP A 248 -5.51 9.21 0.39
CA ASP A 248 -4.49 8.47 -0.37
C ASP A 248 -3.95 7.27 0.43
N ARG A 249 -3.75 7.46 1.74
CA ARG A 249 -3.29 6.38 2.64
C ARG A 249 -4.34 5.27 2.78
N TRP A 250 -5.61 5.64 2.83
CA TRP A 250 -6.70 4.69 2.86
C TRP A 250 -6.79 3.87 1.55
N GLU A 251 -6.73 4.53 0.40
CA GLU A 251 -6.65 3.86 -0.90
C GLU A 251 -5.42 2.96 -1.01
N ARG A 252 -4.26 3.41 -0.51
CA ARG A 252 -3.04 2.61 -0.49
C ARG A 252 -3.22 1.33 0.33
N ARG A 253 -3.77 1.44 1.55
CA ARG A 253 -4.00 0.28 2.42
C ARG A 253 -4.96 -0.71 1.78
N LYS A 254 -6.07 -0.23 1.20
CA LYS A 254 -7.00 -1.06 0.42
C LYS A 254 -6.31 -1.79 -0.73
N TRP A 255 -5.51 -1.07 -1.52
CA TRP A 255 -4.77 -1.66 -2.63
C TRP A 255 -3.76 -2.73 -2.18
N LEU A 256 -3.02 -2.49 -1.09
CA LEU A 256 -2.11 -3.49 -0.52
C LEU A 256 -2.86 -4.73 -0.05
N HIS A 257 -4.04 -4.56 0.55
CA HIS A 257 -4.93 -5.66 0.92
C HIS A 257 -5.47 -6.41 -0.30
N HIS A 258 -5.83 -5.71 -1.38
CA HIS A 258 -6.25 -6.32 -2.65
C HIS A 258 -5.17 -7.23 -3.24
N LEU A 259 -3.90 -6.85 -3.14
CA LEU A 259 -2.78 -7.67 -3.64
C LEU A 259 -2.51 -8.91 -2.79
N ARG A 260 -2.93 -8.93 -1.51
CA ARG A 260 -2.79 -10.09 -0.61
C ARG A 260 -1.38 -10.70 -0.54
N GLY A 261 -0.35 -9.85 -0.55
CA GLY A 261 1.06 -10.27 -0.61
C GLY A 261 1.47 -10.61 -2.05
N ARG A 262 2.10 -11.77 -2.26
CA ARG A 262 2.56 -12.18 -3.60
C ARG A 262 1.43 -12.69 -4.52
N ASP A 263 0.20 -12.80 -4.05
CA ASP A 263 -0.91 -13.46 -4.76
C ASP A 263 -1.51 -12.61 -5.90
N GLY A 264 -1.74 -11.32 -5.64
CA GLY A 264 -2.30 -10.40 -6.61
C GLY A 264 -1.32 -10.03 -7.73
N ALA A 265 -1.82 -9.87 -8.94
CA ALA A 265 -1.08 -9.28 -10.05
C ALA A 265 -1.69 -7.93 -10.44
N PHE A 266 -0.88 -7.08 -11.04
CA PHE A 266 -1.27 -5.79 -11.55
C PHE A 266 -0.38 -5.41 -12.75
N TRP A 267 -0.84 -4.48 -13.57
CA TRP A 267 -0.04 -3.92 -14.65
C TRP A 267 0.80 -2.76 -14.12
N MET A 268 2.11 -2.86 -14.33
CA MET A 268 3.07 -1.82 -14.00
C MET A 268 3.54 -1.15 -15.30
N PRO A 269 3.16 0.10 -15.58
CA PRO A 269 3.75 0.86 -16.67
C PRO A 269 5.19 1.25 -16.31
N SER A 270 6.08 1.33 -17.30
CA SER A 270 7.43 1.88 -17.12
C SER A 270 7.40 3.37 -16.72
N GLY A 271 6.35 4.10 -17.13
CA GLY A 271 6.24 5.56 -17.01
C GLY A 271 7.23 6.32 -17.91
N ALA A 272 7.98 5.61 -18.74
CA ALA A 272 8.93 6.18 -19.70
C ALA A 272 8.32 6.23 -21.11
N ARG A 273 8.91 7.05 -22.00
CA ARG A 273 8.54 7.08 -23.42
C ARG A 273 9.26 5.97 -24.16
N ASP A 274 8.83 4.73 -23.92
CA ASP A 274 9.45 3.53 -24.49
C ASP A 274 9.22 3.44 -26.00
N LEU A 275 8.03 3.84 -26.44
CA LEU A 275 7.65 3.89 -27.85
C LEU A 275 7.41 5.35 -28.25
N VAL A 276 8.19 5.83 -29.20
CA VAL A 276 8.05 7.19 -29.75
C VAL A 276 7.16 7.12 -30.98
N LEU A 277 6.05 7.85 -30.99
CA LEU A 277 5.15 7.90 -32.15
C LEU A 277 5.79 8.72 -33.28
N ALA A 278 5.87 8.11 -34.46
CA ALA A 278 6.38 8.77 -35.66
C ALA A 278 5.36 9.75 -36.27
N ALA A 279 4.07 9.57 -35.98
CA ALA A 279 2.99 10.41 -36.47
C ALA A 279 1.82 10.46 -35.48
N ALA A 280 0.97 11.49 -35.61
CA ALA A 280 -0.30 11.54 -34.89
C ALA A 280 -1.25 10.43 -35.39
N VAL A 281 -2.11 9.94 -34.51
CA VAL A 281 -3.00 8.80 -34.75
C VAL A 281 -4.43 9.24 -34.53
N ALA A 282 -5.33 8.98 -35.49
CA ALA A 282 -6.73 9.34 -35.37
C ALA A 282 -7.46 8.42 -34.38
N ASP A 283 -8.65 8.82 -33.96
CA ASP A 283 -9.48 8.09 -32.98
C ASP A 283 -9.91 6.70 -33.46
N THR A 284 -10.08 6.51 -34.78
CA THR A 284 -10.47 5.24 -35.39
C THR A 284 -9.30 4.41 -35.93
N ASP A 285 -8.08 4.95 -35.92
CA ASP A 285 -6.92 4.26 -36.48
C ASP A 285 -6.57 3.05 -35.60
N THR A 286 -6.18 1.95 -36.25
CA THR A 286 -5.78 0.70 -35.56
C THR A 286 -4.29 0.46 -35.61
N GLU A 287 -3.50 1.38 -36.16
CA GLU A 287 -2.05 1.25 -36.33
C GLU A 287 -1.31 2.39 -35.63
N LEU A 288 -0.33 2.04 -34.82
CA LEU A 288 0.65 2.95 -34.23
C LEU A 288 1.97 2.79 -34.97
N LEU A 289 2.42 3.84 -35.65
CA LEU A 289 3.77 3.89 -36.20
C LEU A 289 4.73 4.39 -35.13
N VAL A 290 5.67 3.55 -34.71
CA VAL A 290 6.65 3.83 -33.67
C VAL A 290 8.08 3.70 -34.20
N ASP A 291 8.99 4.45 -33.58
CA ASP A 291 10.42 4.26 -33.80
C ASP A 291 10.83 2.83 -33.40
N PRO A 292 11.73 2.18 -34.14
CA PRO A 292 12.07 0.78 -33.92
C PRO A 292 12.85 0.59 -32.61
N ILE A 293 12.37 -0.32 -31.75
CA ILE A 293 13.01 -0.68 -30.47
C ILE A 293 13.61 -2.09 -30.46
N VAL A 294 13.31 -2.89 -31.47
CA VAL A 294 13.83 -4.25 -31.68
C VAL A 294 14.41 -4.37 -33.09
N ASP A 295 15.21 -5.41 -33.34
CA ASP A 295 15.60 -5.73 -34.71
C ASP A 295 14.39 -6.14 -35.56
N ASP A 296 14.40 -5.81 -36.84
CA ASP A 296 13.30 -6.12 -37.78
C ASP A 296 12.95 -7.61 -37.84
N ALA A 297 13.91 -8.49 -37.55
CA ALA A 297 13.70 -9.94 -37.47
C ALA A 297 12.84 -10.36 -36.26
N ASN A 298 12.77 -9.53 -35.22
CA ASN A 298 12.15 -9.82 -33.93
C ASN A 298 10.91 -8.96 -33.66
N VAL A 299 10.37 -8.26 -34.65
CA VAL A 299 9.18 -7.39 -34.48
C VAL A 299 7.96 -8.17 -33.98
N ALA A 300 7.89 -9.47 -34.29
CA ALA A 300 6.85 -10.35 -33.77
C ALA A 300 6.85 -10.48 -32.24
N ASP A 301 7.98 -10.23 -31.57
CA ASP A 301 8.10 -10.29 -30.10
C ASP A 301 7.35 -9.13 -29.39
N LEU A 302 6.89 -8.13 -30.15
CA LEU A 302 6.04 -7.05 -29.65
C LEU A 302 4.56 -7.46 -29.58
N VAL A 303 4.16 -8.55 -30.23
CA VAL A 303 2.78 -9.05 -30.17
C VAL A 303 2.48 -9.60 -28.76
N GLY A 304 1.33 -9.24 -28.21
CA GLY A 304 0.95 -9.55 -26.83
C GLY A 304 1.56 -8.62 -25.79
N ARG A 305 2.34 -7.60 -26.19
CA ARG A 305 2.77 -6.54 -25.26
C ARG A 305 1.61 -5.59 -24.97
N HIS A 306 1.54 -5.14 -23.72
CA HIS A 306 0.52 -4.20 -23.26
C HIS A 306 1.12 -2.80 -23.17
N LEU A 307 0.33 -1.78 -23.51
CA LEU A 307 0.72 -0.38 -23.62
C LEU A 307 -0.13 0.50 -22.70
N GLN A 308 0.50 1.48 -22.07
CA GLN A 308 -0.17 2.64 -21.49
C GLN A 308 0.16 3.87 -22.34
N ILE A 309 -0.87 4.57 -22.80
CA ILE A 309 -0.76 5.77 -23.62
C ILE A 309 -1.28 6.95 -22.81
N ASP A 310 -0.39 7.86 -22.44
CA ASP A 310 -0.74 9.16 -21.86
C ASP A 310 -0.83 10.20 -22.99
N TYR A 311 -2.04 10.69 -23.23
CA TYR A 311 -2.35 11.70 -24.24
C TYR A 311 -2.63 13.08 -23.64
N GLY A 312 -2.22 13.31 -22.39
CA GLY A 312 -2.29 14.59 -21.67
C GLY A 312 -3.64 14.90 -21.03
N ALA A 313 -4.75 14.41 -21.59
CA ALA A 313 -6.08 14.52 -21.00
C ALA A 313 -6.53 13.26 -20.24
N GLY A 314 -5.80 12.16 -20.37
CA GLY A 314 -6.09 10.90 -19.68
C GLY A 314 -5.13 9.79 -20.08
N LEU A 315 -5.37 8.60 -19.50
CA LEU A 315 -4.61 7.38 -19.76
C LEU A 315 -5.45 6.38 -20.55
N LEU A 316 -4.81 5.68 -21.48
CA LEU A 316 -5.43 4.63 -22.29
C LEU A 316 -4.59 3.36 -22.21
N HIS A 317 -5.23 2.20 -22.09
CA HIS A 317 -4.57 0.90 -22.05
C HIS A 317 -4.91 0.07 -23.29
N ARG A 318 -3.90 -0.49 -23.95
CA ARG A 318 -4.07 -1.29 -25.18
C ARG A 318 -3.14 -2.50 -25.19
N GLU A 319 -3.49 -3.48 -26.01
CA GLU A 319 -2.66 -4.65 -26.31
C GLU A 319 -2.26 -4.58 -27.79
N VAL A 320 -1.01 -4.97 -28.07
CA VAL A 320 -0.50 -5.12 -29.44
C VAL A 320 -0.94 -6.47 -29.99
N THR A 321 -1.86 -6.45 -30.94
CA THR A 321 -2.44 -7.66 -31.55
C THR A 321 -1.67 -8.15 -32.78
N ALA A 322 -0.94 -7.25 -33.45
CA ALA A 322 -0.01 -7.58 -34.52
C ALA A 322 1.10 -6.53 -34.57
N ALA A 323 2.26 -6.91 -35.11
CA ALA A 323 3.39 -6.02 -35.28
C ALA A 323 4.09 -6.33 -36.61
N ALA A 324 4.47 -5.30 -37.36
CA ALA A 324 5.12 -5.44 -38.65
C ALA A 324 6.15 -4.33 -38.89
N VAL A 325 7.13 -4.60 -39.74
CA VAL A 325 8.08 -3.58 -40.22
C VAL A 325 7.38 -2.70 -41.26
N SER A 326 7.46 -1.39 -41.08
CA SER A 326 6.91 -0.39 -42.00
C SER A 326 7.97 0.67 -42.33
N GLY A 327 8.72 0.42 -43.40
CA GLY A 327 9.83 1.30 -43.80
C GLY A 327 10.95 1.27 -42.77
N PHE A 328 11.24 2.43 -42.16
CA PHE A 328 12.24 2.57 -41.07
C PHE A 328 11.64 2.46 -39.67
N ASN A 329 10.32 2.25 -39.58
CA ASN A 329 9.54 2.25 -38.35
C ASN A 329 8.90 0.87 -38.13
N HIS A 330 8.37 0.65 -36.93
CA HIS A 330 7.50 -0.49 -36.64
C HIS A 330 6.05 -0.03 -36.62
N SER A 331 5.16 -0.82 -37.24
CA SER A 331 3.70 -0.64 -37.16
C SER A 331 3.15 -1.63 -36.15
N LEU A 332 2.51 -1.12 -35.09
CA LEU A 332 1.85 -1.92 -34.07
C LEU A 332 0.34 -1.81 -34.23
N THR A 333 -0.33 -2.94 -34.43
CA THR A 333 -1.79 -3.00 -34.54
C THR A 333 -2.41 -3.08 -33.16
N ILE A 334 -3.25 -2.11 -32.82
CA ILE A 334 -3.98 -2.02 -31.57
C ILE A 334 -5.49 -1.85 -31.83
N ALA A 335 -6.31 -2.12 -30.82
CA ALA A 335 -7.70 -1.69 -30.85
C ALA A 335 -7.78 -0.15 -30.92
N ALA A 336 -8.71 0.37 -31.73
CA ALA A 336 -8.86 1.80 -31.97
C ALA A 336 -8.84 2.61 -30.65
N PRO A 337 -8.06 3.71 -30.59
CA PRO A 337 -7.88 4.45 -29.35
C PRO A 337 -9.17 5.13 -28.88
N GLY A 338 -10.08 5.47 -29.80
CA GLY A 338 -11.33 6.19 -29.51
C GLY A 338 -11.13 7.67 -29.17
N VAL A 339 -9.87 8.13 -29.16
CA VAL A 339 -9.42 9.50 -29.00
C VAL A 339 -8.24 9.74 -29.93
N ALA A 340 -8.11 10.96 -30.46
CA ALA A 340 -6.97 11.32 -31.30
C ALA A 340 -5.71 11.45 -30.42
N LEU A 341 -4.63 10.80 -30.84
CA LEU A 341 -3.34 10.83 -30.16
C LEU A 341 -2.40 11.78 -30.89
N GLY A 342 -1.88 12.78 -30.18
CA GLY A 342 -0.79 13.61 -30.68
C GLY A 342 0.50 12.80 -30.82
N ALA A 343 1.40 13.22 -31.70
CA ALA A 343 2.72 12.58 -31.85
C ALA A 343 3.60 12.73 -30.57
N ASP A 344 3.21 13.63 -29.65
CA ASP A 344 3.85 13.87 -28.37
C ASP A 344 3.32 12.98 -27.23
N ALA A 345 2.28 12.17 -27.48
CA ALA A 345 1.74 11.22 -26.52
C ALA A 345 2.85 10.29 -26.00
N VAL A 346 2.83 10.02 -24.69
CA VAL A 346 3.81 9.15 -24.04
C VAL A 346 3.27 7.73 -24.06
N VAL A 347 3.91 6.87 -24.85
CA VAL A 347 3.57 5.44 -24.92
C VAL A 347 4.60 4.67 -24.10
N SER A 348 4.13 4.08 -23.00
CA SER A 348 4.90 3.24 -22.08
C SER A 348 4.51 1.77 -22.26
N LEU A 349 5.50 0.88 -22.20
CA LEU A 349 5.25 -0.56 -22.08
C LEU A 349 4.73 -0.85 -20.67
N MET A 350 3.78 -1.77 -20.59
CA MET A 350 3.28 -2.32 -19.33
C MET A 350 3.76 -3.74 -19.16
N VAL A 351 4.25 -4.02 -17.96
CA VAL A 351 4.68 -5.34 -17.53
C VAL A 351 3.68 -5.85 -16.48
N LYS A 352 3.27 -7.11 -16.60
CA LYS A 352 2.45 -7.75 -15.59
C LYS A 352 3.35 -8.09 -14.41
N SER A 353 3.02 -7.56 -13.24
CA SER A 353 3.88 -7.64 -12.07
C SER A 353 3.10 -8.08 -10.83
N ARG A 354 3.83 -8.60 -9.85
CA ARG A 354 3.34 -8.87 -8.50
C ARG A 354 4.32 -8.37 -7.45
N LEU A 355 3.89 -8.34 -6.20
CA LEU A 355 4.80 -8.17 -5.08
C LEU A 355 5.74 -9.38 -4.94
N ASP A 356 7.00 -9.12 -4.59
CA ASP A 356 7.99 -10.16 -4.25
C ASP A 356 8.13 -10.35 -2.72
N ALA A 357 7.27 -9.71 -1.94
CA ALA A 357 7.25 -9.81 -0.49
C ALA A 357 5.83 -10.05 0.05
N ASP A 358 5.73 -10.95 1.04
CA ASP A 358 4.52 -11.17 1.83
C ASP A 358 4.41 -10.24 3.04
N GLN A 359 5.49 -9.50 3.34
CA GLN A 359 5.53 -8.55 4.43
C GLN A 359 5.91 -7.18 3.88
N LEU A 360 5.03 -6.20 4.08
CA LEU A 360 5.27 -4.81 3.73
C LEU A 360 5.17 -3.94 4.99
N THR A 361 6.01 -2.91 5.02
CA THR A 361 5.99 -1.92 6.10
C THR A 361 5.55 -0.57 5.55
N VAL A 362 4.50 -0.02 6.14
CA VAL A 362 4.04 1.34 5.94
C VAL A 362 4.61 2.18 7.08
N ASN A 363 5.44 3.17 6.75
CA ASN A 363 5.94 4.12 7.72
C ASN A 363 5.05 5.35 7.69
N HIS A 364 4.32 5.61 8.77
CA HIS A 364 3.57 6.84 8.95
C HIS A 364 4.46 7.85 9.67
N GLU A 365 4.57 9.04 9.06
CA GLU A 365 5.39 10.14 9.54
C GLU A 365 4.49 11.30 10.02
N ALA A 366 5.12 12.32 10.60
CA ALA A 366 4.44 13.57 10.93
C ALA A 366 3.79 14.19 9.67
N GLY A 367 2.71 14.95 9.88
CA GLY A 367 2.04 15.65 8.78
C GLY A 367 1.24 14.76 7.84
N PHE A 368 0.78 13.59 8.32
CA PHE A 368 -0.09 12.69 7.55
C PHE A 368 0.58 12.09 6.29
N ILE A 369 1.90 12.06 6.28
CA ILE A 369 2.70 11.42 5.23
C ILE A 369 2.83 9.94 5.53
N SER A 370 2.72 9.07 4.52
CA SER A 370 3.10 7.68 4.64
C SER A 370 3.95 7.22 3.48
N ARG A 371 4.91 6.37 3.80
CA ARG A 371 5.88 5.83 2.85
C ARG A 371 5.81 4.32 2.85
N VAL A 372 5.69 3.76 1.66
CA VAL A 372 5.74 2.31 1.44
C VAL A 372 6.79 2.03 0.39
N SER A 373 7.62 1.02 0.65
CA SER A 373 8.53 0.48 -0.34
C SER A 373 8.16 -0.97 -0.57
N ALA A 374 7.82 -1.33 -1.80
CA ALA A 374 7.38 -2.67 -2.18
C ALA A 374 8.26 -3.26 -3.29
N PRO A 375 8.96 -4.38 -3.06
CA PRO A 375 9.68 -5.06 -4.12
C PRO A 375 8.67 -5.76 -5.04
N VAL A 376 8.91 -5.67 -6.34
CA VAL A 376 8.04 -6.26 -7.37
C VAL A 376 8.85 -7.09 -8.35
N VAL A 377 8.18 -8.08 -8.93
CA VAL A 377 8.72 -8.96 -9.96
C VAL A 377 7.71 -9.14 -11.07
N GLU A 378 8.21 -9.15 -12.30
CA GLU A 378 7.47 -9.49 -13.50
C GLU A 378 6.94 -10.93 -13.42
N VAL A 379 5.74 -11.12 -13.92
CA VAL A 379 5.05 -12.41 -14.03
C VAL A 379 4.65 -12.61 -15.48
N VAL A 380 4.74 -13.84 -15.95
CA VAL A 380 4.30 -14.21 -17.29
C VAL A 380 2.82 -13.84 -17.48
N ALA A 381 2.52 -13.25 -18.64
CA ALA A 381 1.18 -12.86 -19.06
C ALA A 381 0.20 -14.03 -18.99
#